data_AF-A0A7L5YS25-F1
#
_entry.id   AF-A0A7L5YS25-F1
#
_cell.length_a   1.000
_cell.length_b   1.000
_cell.length_c   1.000
_cell.angle_alpha   90.00
_cell.angle_beta   90.00
_cell.angle_gamma   90.00
#
_symmetry.space_group_name_H-M   'P 1'
#
loop_
_entity.id
_entity.type
_entity.pdbx_description
1 polymer ?
#
loop_
_entity_poly.entity_id
_entity_poly.type
_entity_poly.pdbx_seq_one_letter_code
_entity_poly.pdbx_strand_id
1 'polypeptide(L)' 'MRSITNFGVFIDLGGADGLIHLSELSWHRVKRPQEVVAVGEEILVEVIRANRNAAELL' A
#
# COMPACT_ATOMS: atom_id res chain seq x y z
N MET A 1 8.58 1.20 3.87
CA MET A 1 7.18 1.11 4.35
C MET A 1 6.91 2.19 5.41
N ARG A 2 5.79 2.93 5.32
CA ARG A 2 5.47 4.04 6.26
C ARG A 2 4.56 3.63 7.41
N SER A 3 3.49 2.90 7.13
CA SER A 3 2.58 2.39 8.17
C SER A 3 1.73 1.21 7.70
N ILE A 4 1.21 0.45 8.67
CA ILE A 4 0.29 -0.67 8.49
C ILE A 4 -1.00 -0.36 9.26
N THR A 5 -2.15 -0.51 8.61
CA THR A 5 -3.47 -0.44 9.24
C THR A 5 -4.24 -1.73 9.01
N ASN A 6 -5.40 -1.87 9.65
CA ASN A 6 -6.26 -3.04 9.46
C ASN A 6 -6.92 -3.11 8.07
N PHE A 7 -6.92 -2.00 7.31
CA PHE A 7 -7.52 -1.94 5.98
C PHE A 7 -6.47 -1.95 4.85
N GLY A 8 -5.21 -1.65 5.15
CA GLY A 8 -4.17 -1.61 4.12
C GLY A 8 -2.81 -1.17 4.63
N VAL A 9 -1.91 -0.93 3.67
CA VAL A 9 -0.51 -0.60 3.86
C VAL A 9 -0.19 0.69 3.13
N PHE A 10 0.48 1.62 3.82
CA PHE A 10 0.95 2.87 3.25
C PHE A 10 2.45 2.79 2.99
N ILE A 11 2.83 3.11 1.75
CA ILE A 11 4.21 3.06 1.27
C ILE A 11 4.56 4.42 0.70
N ASP A 12 5.72 4.93 1.11
CA ASP A 12 6.30 6.11 0.48
C ASP A 12 7.16 5.65 -0.70
N LEU A 13 6.88 6.19 -1.89
CA LEU A 13 7.61 5.90 -3.12
C LEU A 13 8.62 7.01 -3.48
N GLY A 14 8.87 7.98 -2.60
CA GLY A 14 9.84 9.06 -2.82
C GLY A 14 9.32 10.19 -3.71
N GLY A 15 8.02 10.51 -3.62
CA GLY A 15 7.37 11.55 -4.43
C GLY A 15 5.89 11.28 -4.74
N ALA A 16 5.41 10.09 -4.39
CA ALA A 16 4.01 9.70 -4.41
C ALA A 16 3.71 8.80 -3.20
N ASP A 17 2.49 8.89 -2.68
CA ASP A 17 2.00 7.96 -1.67
C ASP A 17 1.33 6.76 -2.34
N GLY A 18 1.76 5.56 -1.96
CA GLY A 18 1.14 4.29 -2.36
C GLY A 18 0.23 3.75 -1.26
N LEU A 19 -0.98 3.36 -1.63
CA LEU A 19 -1.91 2.62 -0.78
C LEU A 19 -2.12 1.23 -1.35
N ILE A 20 -1.79 0.19 -0.58
CA ILE A 20 -2.15 -1.19 -0.90
C ILE A 20 -3.28 -1.62 0.01
N HIS A 21 -4.42 -2.01 -0.58
CA HIS A 21 -5.53 -2.60 0.18
C HIS A 21 -5.14 -3.98 0.71
N LEU A 22 -5.63 -4.35 1.91
CA LEU A 22 -5.32 -5.66 2.51
C LEU A 22 -5.76 -6.84 1.62
N SER A 23 -6.84 -6.68 0.84
CA SER A 23 -7.30 -7.68 -0.13
C SER A 23 -6.30 -7.92 -1.27
N GLU A 24 -5.45 -6.93 -1.57
CA GLU A 24 -4.43 -7.03 -2.63
C GLU A 24 -3.09 -7.56 -2.07
N LEU A 25 -2.88 -7.53 -0.75
CA LEU A 25 -1.66 -8.03 -0.12
C LEU A 25 -1.56 -9.55 -0.14
N SER A 26 -2.68 -10.27 -0.19
CA SER A 26 -2.67 -11.73 -0.27
C SER A 26 -3.95 -12.28 -0.87
N TRP A 27 -3.78 -13.22 -1.80
CA TRP A 27 -4.85 -14.07 -2.33
C TRP A 27 -5.38 -15.08 -1.29
N HIS A 28 -4.66 -15.28 -0.18
CA HIS A 28 -5.05 -16.17 0.90
C HIS A 28 -5.61 -15.36 2.08
N ARG A 29 -6.46 -15.98 2.89
CA ARG A 29 -7.09 -15.32 4.04
C ARG A 29 -6.05 -15.04 5.13
N VAL A 30 -5.40 -13.88 5.04
CA VAL A 30 -4.46 -13.37 6.02
C VAL A 30 -5.24 -12.78 7.20
N LYS A 31 -4.96 -13.25 8.42
CA LYS A 31 -5.61 -12.74 9.64
C LYS A 31 -4.97 -11.45 10.15
N ARG A 32 -3.67 -11.27 9.91
CA ARG A 32 -2.91 -10.12 10.38
C ARG A 32 -1.98 -9.60 9.27
N PRO A 33 -2.05 -8.31 8.90
CA PRO A 33 -1.17 -7.75 7.87
C PRO A 33 0.33 -7.91 8.17
N GLN A 34 0.69 -7.98 9.45
CA GLN A 34 2.07 -8.19 9.90
C GLN A 34 2.66 -9.56 9.53
N GLU A 35 1.84 -10.52 9.11
CA GLU A 35 2.31 -11.82 8.62
C GLU A 35 2.84 -11.75 7.18
N VAL A 36 2.50 -10.69 6.46
CA VAL A 36 2.82 -10.52 5.03
C VAL A 36 3.86 -9.42 4.83
N VAL A 37 3.85 -8.39 5.69
CA VAL A 37 4.69 -7.21 5.55
C VAL A 37 5.08 -6.65 6.91
N ALA A 38 6.33 -6.18 7.04
CA ALA A 38 6.82 -5.52 8.25
C ALA A 38 7.24 -4.07 8.02
N VAL A 39 7.05 -3.22 9.04
CA VAL A 39 7.51 -1.81 9.00
C VAL A 39 9.04 -1.78 8.91
N GLY A 40 9.56 -1.04 7.95
CA GLY A 40 10.99 -0.96 7.65
C GLY A 40 11.48 -1.97 6.61
N GLU A 41 10.63 -2.90 6.19
CA GLU A 41 10.92 -3.83 5.10
C GLU A 41 10.76 -3.13 3.74
N GLU A 42 11.64 -3.50 2.80
CA GLU A 42 11.49 -3.18 1.39
C GLU A 42 10.76 -4.34 0.69
N ILE A 43 9.66 -4.01 0.01
CA ILE A 43 8.85 -4.98 -0.72
C ILE A 43 8.72 -4.54 -2.17
N LEU A 44 8.73 -5.51 -3.08
CA LEU A 44 8.41 -5.27 -4.48
C LEU A 44 6.90 -5.21 -4.65
N VAL A 45 6.43 -4.16 -5.32
CA VAL A 45 5.01 -3.90 -5.53
C VAL A 45 4.77 -3.56 -7.00
N GLU A 46 3.63 -3.98 -7.53
CA GLU A 46 3.20 -3.64 -8.89
C GLU A 46 2.06 -2.62 -8.84
N VAL A 47 2.14 -1.60 -9.70
CA VAL A 47 1.12 -0.55 -9.76
C VAL A 47 -0.05 -1.04 -10.61
N ILE A 48 -1.13 -1.44 -9.95
CA ILE A 48 -2.36 -1.89 -10.64
C ILE A 48 -3.15 -0.70 -11.21
N ARG A 49 -3.18 0.43 -10.50
CA ARG A 49 -3.80 1.69 -10.95
C ARG A 49 -3.03 2.87 -10.37
N ALA A 50 -2.79 3.88 -11.21
CA ALA A 50 -2.29 5.17 -10.78
C ALA A 50 -3.27 6.25 -11.25
N ASN A 51 -3.78 7.05 -10.31
CA ASN A 51 -4.56 8.23 -10.64
C ASN A 51 -3.66 9.47 -10.53
N ARG A 52 -3.51 10.20 -11.63
CA ARG A 52 -2.77 11.46 -11.67
C ARG A 52 -3.76 12.62 -11.59
N ASN A 53 -4.57 12.68 -10.54
CA ASN A 53 -5.49 13.81 -10.36
C ASN A 53 -4.75 14.93 -9.61
N ALA A 54 -3.98 15.71 -10.36
CA ALA A 54 -3.43 16.97 -9.88
C ALA A 54 -4.57 17.99 -9.86
N ALA A 55 -5.22 18.13 -8.71
CA ALA A 55 -6.16 19.20 -8.37
C ALA A 55 -7.17 19.55 -9.48
N GLU A 56 -8.35 18.92 -9.47
CA GLU A 56 -9.56 19.68 -9.81
C GLU A 56 -9.85 20.64 -8.63
N LEU A 57 -9.07 21.71 -8.58
CA LEU A 57 -9.50 22.98 -7.98
C LEU A 57 -9.55 23.99 -9.13
N LEU A 58 -10.68 23.98 -9.83
CA LEU A 58 -11.24 25.16 -10.50
C LEU A 58 -12.53 25.54 -9.77
#